data_AF-A0A3M2ZHT0-F1
#
_entry.id   AF-A0A3M2ZHT0-F1
#
_cell.length_a   1.000
_cell.length_b   1.000
_cell.length_c   1.000
_cell.angle_alpha   90.00
_cell.angle_beta   90.00
_cell.angle_gamma   90.00
#
_symmetry.space_group_name_H-M   'P 1'
#
loop_
_entity.id
_entity.type
_entity.pdbx_description
1 polymer ?
#
loop_
_entity_poly.entity_id
_entity_poly.type
_entity_poly.pdbx_seq_one_letter_code
_entity_poly.pdbx_strand_id
1 'polypeptide(L)' 'MFTGIIESIGSIRALTPKGGDVRVYVETGKLDLSDVKLGDS' A
#
# COMPACT_ATOMS: atom_id res chain seq x y z
N MET A 1 -2.31 -13.05 -8.90
CA MET A 1 -1.20 -14.01 -8.70
C MET A 1 0.09 -13.20 -8.71
N PHE A 2 0.90 -13.23 -7.66
CA PHE A 2 2.09 -12.40 -7.51
C PHE A 2 3.37 -13.21 -7.75
N THR A 3 4.43 -12.58 -8.26
CA THR A 3 5.72 -13.22 -8.57
C THR A 3 6.61 -13.41 -7.35
N GLY A 4 6.34 -12.68 -6.26
CA GLY A 4 7.19 -12.66 -5.06
C GLY A 4 8.40 -11.71 -5.16
N ILE A 5 8.53 -10.94 -6.25
CA ILE A 5 9.56 -9.90 -6.38
C ILE A 5 9.06 -8.63 -5.68
N ILE A 6 9.89 -8.05 -4.80
CA ILE A 6 9.60 -6.77 -4.16
C ILE A 6 10.16 -5.64 -5.03
N GLU A 7 9.27 -4.81 -5.57
CA GLU A 7 9.65 -3.71 -6.46
C GLU A 7 10.15 -2.47 -5.71
N SER A 8 9.55 -2.15 -4.55
CA SER A 8 9.95 -1.01 -3.73
C SER A 8 9.65 -1.25 -2.24
N ILE A 9 10.25 -0.43 -1.39
CA ILE A 9 9.99 -0.40 0.06
C ILE A 9 9.45 1.00 0.40
N GLY A 10 8.36 1.02 1.16
CA GLY A 10 7.73 2.23 1.67
C GLY A 10 7.77 2.32 3.20
N SER A 11 7.03 3.29 3.76
CA SER A 11 6.87 3.46 5.20
C SER A 11 5.40 3.61 5.59
N ILE A 12 5.03 3.17 6.80
CA ILE A 12 3.68 3.42 7.33
C ILE A 12 3.62 4.86 7.81
N ARG A 13 2.77 5.65 7.15
CA ARG A 13 2.61 7.07 7.47
C ARG A 13 1.54 7.28 8.55
N ALA A 14 0.47 6.50 8.52
CA ALA A 14 -0.59 6.57 9.51
C ALA A 14 -1.38 5.26 9.61
N LEU A 15 -1.96 5.04 10.79
CA LEU A 15 -2.91 3.97 11.08
C LEU A 15 -4.19 4.61 11.62
N THR A 16 -5.33 4.26 11.03
CA THR A 16 -6.65 4.71 11.49
C THR A 16 -7.50 3.49 11.84
N PRO A 17 -7.79 3.23 13.12
CA PRO A 17 -8.72 2.17 13.50
C PRO A 17 -10.10 2.39 12.88
N LYS A 18 -10.72 1.31 12.42
CA LYS A 18 -12.04 1.28 11.79
C LYS A 18 -12.81 0.07 12.32
N GLY A 19 -13.42 0.21 13.49
CA GLY A 19 -14.13 -0.88 14.15
C GLY A 19 -13.17 -2.03 14.47
N GLY A 20 -13.44 -3.22 13.90
CA GLY A 20 -12.57 -4.38 14.01
C GLY A 20 -11.33 -4.36 13.11
N ASP A 21 -11.22 -3.37 12.21
CA ASP A 21 -10.18 -3.28 11.20
C ASP A 21 -9.28 -2.04 11.39
N VAL A 22 -8.27 -1.91 10.53
CA VAL A 22 -7.42 -0.73 10.42
C VAL A 22 -7.28 -0.28 8.97
N ARG A 23 -7.37 1.03 8.75
CA ARG A 23 -6.93 1.65 7.50
C ARG A 23 -5.48 2.09 7.65
N VAL A 24 -4.62 1.63 6.76
CA VAL A 24 -3.21 2.00 6.70
C VAL A 24 -3.01 3.02 5.59
N TYR A 25 -2.33 4.13 5.89
CA TYR A 25 -1.77 5.01 4.87
C TYR A 25 -0.30 4.67 4.71
N VAL A 26 0.06 4.14 3.55
CA VAL A 26 1.44 3.78 3.21
C VAL A 26 2.01 4.86 2.30
N GLU A 27 3.16 5.40 2.68
CA GLU A 27 4.00 6.19 1.79
C GLU A 27 4.86 5.22 0.98
N THR A 28 4.58 5.09 -0.32
CA THR A 28 5.10 4.00 -1.17
C THR A 28 6.55 4.19 -1.63
N GLY A 29 7.20 5.27 -1.21
CA GLY A 29 8.59 5.54 -1.52
C GLY A 29 8.80 5.78 -3.02
N LYS A 30 9.47 4.83 -3.70
CA LYS A 30 9.83 4.94 -5.12
C LYS A 30 8.90 4.14 -6.04
N LEU A 31 7.86 3.50 -5.51
CA LEU A 31 6.91 2.74 -6.32
C LEU A 31 6.15 3.69 -7.25
N ASP A 32 6.12 3.38 -8.55
CA ASP A 32 5.26 4.09 -9.50
C ASP A 32 3.80 3.70 -9.25
N LEU A 33 2.92 4.69 -9.14
CA LEU A 33 1.49 4.50 -8.90
C LEU A 33 0.65 4.96 -10.11
N SER A 34 1.28 5.27 -11.24
CA SER A 34 0.63 5.88 -12.40
C SER A 34 -0.47 5.00 -13.03
N ASP A 35 -0.38 3.69 -12.92
CA ASP A 35 -1.35 2.72 -13.42
C ASP A 35 -2.23 2.08 -12.34
N VAL A 36 -1.95 2.36 -11.06
CA VAL A 36 -2.69 1.85 -9.89
C VAL A 36 -4.04 2.55 -9.74
N LYS A 37 -5.08 1.77 -9.47
CA LYS A 37 -6.47 2.21 -9.33
C LYS A 37 -7.09 1.71 -8.03
N LEU A 38 -8.18 2.37 -7.63
CA LEU A 38 -8.96 1.93 -6.47
C LEU A 38 -9.50 0.52 -6.70
N GLY A 39 -9.18 -0.39 -5.79
CA GLY A 39 -9.58 -1.81 -5.85
C GLY A 39 -8.48 -2.74 -6.36
N ASP A 40 -7.35 -2.22 -6.85
CA ASP A 40 -6.20 -3.03 -7.24
C ASP A 40 -5.57 -3.71 -6.02
N SER A 41 -4.94 -4.86 -6.26
CA SER A 41 -4.33 -5.74 -5.25
C SER A 41 -2.86 -5.98 -5.55
#